data_AF-A0A8T2LYD0-F1
#
_entry.id   AF-A0A8T2LYD0-F1
#
_cell.length_a   1.000
_cell.length_b   1.000
_cell.length_c   1.000
_cell.angle_alpha   90.00
_cell.angle_beta   90.00
_cell.angle_gamma   90.00
#
_symmetry.space_group_name_H-M   'P 1'
#
loop_
_entity.id
_entity.type
_entity.pdbx_description
1 polymer ?
#
loop_
_entity_poly.entity_id
_entity_poly.type
_entity_poly.pdbx_seq_one_letter_code
_entity_poly.pdbx_strand_id
1 'polypeptide(L)'
;MLSIEGQVVVPPHPNFVAGIAALFASYYNFNLLYQEQASCTLEFIQRCFIGINPTIGKKGGKVSAKKSNTVNPHVCTLLKCLMDFEWLSV
;
A
#
# COMPACT_ATOMS: atom_id res chain seq x y z
N MET A 1 7.84 11.76 10.32
CA MET A 1 7.31 11.79 11.69
C MET A 1 6.01 11.00 11.69
N LEU A 2 5.83 10.04 12.59
CA LEU A 2 4.60 9.27 12.77
C LEU A 2 4.07 9.54 14.17
N SER A 3 2.80 9.93 14.26
CA SER A 3 2.10 10.14 15.52
C SER A 3 0.94 9.17 15.63
N ILE A 4 0.78 8.57 16.79
CA ILE A 4 -0.31 7.64 17.13
C ILE A 4 -0.93 8.18 18.42
N GLU A 5 -2.26 8.40 18.41
CA GLU A 5 -2.99 8.96 19.57
C GLU A 5 -2.43 10.31 20.07
N GLY A 6 -1.92 11.14 19.15
CA GLY A 6 -1.33 12.43 19.47
C GLY A 6 0.09 12.36 20.04
N GLN A 7 0.65 11.17 20.24
CA GLN A 7 2.03 10.96 20.66
C GLN A 7 2.94 10.67 19.47
N VAL A 8 4.06 11.38 19.39
CA VAL A 8 5.05 11.15 18.33
C VAL A 8 5.83 9.86 18.64
N VAL A 9 5.45 8.76 17.99
CA VAL A 9 6.08 7.45 18.13
C VAL A 9 7.35 7.34 17.28
N VAL A 10 7.33 7.96 16.08
CA VAL A 10 8.51 8.06 15.22
C VAL A 10 8.84 9.54 15.01
N PRO A 11 9.95 10.05 15.58
CA PRO A 11 10.39 11.43 15.35
C PRO A 11 10.76 11.65 13.87
N PRO A 12 11.11 12.88 13.44
CA PRO A 12 11.67 13.10 12.11
C PRO A 12 12.82 12.13 11.85
N HIS A 13 12.63 11.25 10.87
CA HIS A 13 13.58 10.18 10.62
C HIS A 13 14.66 10.70 9.65
N PRO A 14 15.96 10.60 9.99
CA PRO A 14 17.03 11.14 9.16
C PRO A 14 17.17 10.40 7.82
N ASN A 15 16.66 9.16 7.75
CA ASN A 15 16.66 8.36 6.54
C ASN A 15 15.24 8.23 5.98
N PHE A 16 15.05 8.72 4.75
CA PHE A 16 13.75 8.69 4.07
C PHE A 16 13.19 7.27 3.89
N VAL A 17 14.04 6.32 3.47
CA VAL A 17 13.62 4.93 3.19
C VAL A 17 13.13 4.25 4.46
N ALA A 18 13.87 4.41 5.56
CA ALA A 18 13.47 3.84 6.83
C ALA A 18 12.19 4.50 7.40
N GLY A 19 11.97 5.79 7.11
CA GLY A 19 10.74 6.50 7.48
C GLY A 19 9.52 5.96 6.74
N ILE A 20 9.65 5.73 5.42
CA ILE A 20 8.61 5.10 4.61
C ILE A 20 8.38 3.64 5.02
N ALA A 21 9.42 2.88 5.34
CA ALA A 21 9.30 1.53 5.83
C ALA A 21 8.50 1.49 7.15
N ALA A 22 8.79 2.40 8.09
CA ALA A 22 8.05 2.52 9.34
C ALA A 22 6.57 2.87 9.10
N LEU A 23 6.26 3.74 8.12
CA LEU A 23 4.90 4.09 7.74
C LEU A 23 4.11 2.87 7.22
N PHE A 24 4.65 2.15 6.24
CA PHE A 24 4.00 0.95 5.68
C PHE A 24 3.89 -0.19 6.70
N ALA A 25 4.93 -0.39 7.53
CA ALA A 25 4.90 -1.39 8.60
C ALA A 25 3.83 -1.06 9.64
N SER A 26 3.65 0.22 9.98
CA SER A 26 2.63 0.64 10.95
C SER A 26 1.22 0.41 10.43
N TYR A 27 0.97 0.71 9.15
CA TYR A 27 -0.29 0.36 8.49
C TYR A 27 -0.56 -1.15 8.56
N TYR A 28 0.44 -1.97 8.21
CA TYR A 28 0.27 -3.42 8.14
C TYR A 28 0.08 -4.09 9.51
N ASN A 29 0.88 -3.71 10.51
CA ASN A 29 0.88 -4.37 11.82
C ASN A 29 -0.23 -3.86 12.74
N PHE A 30 -0.51 -2.55 12.72
CA PHE A 30 -1.47 -1.94 13.63
C PHE A 30 -2.82 -1.65 12.96
N ASN A 31 -2.98 -2.04 11.68
CA ASN A 31 -4.20 -1.79 10.90
C ASN A 31 -4.62 -0.30 10.91
N LEU A 32 -3.64 0.60 10.89
CA LEU A 32 -3.87 2.05 10.86
C LEU A 32 -4.40 2.46 9.50
N LEU A 33 -5.08 3.61 9.46
CA LEU A 33 -5.46 4.25 8.22
C LEU A 33 -4.41 5.29 7.82
N TYR A 34 -4.15 5.40 6.52
CA TYR A 34 -3.41 6.53 6.00
C TYR A 34 -4.20 7.82 6.16
N GLN A 35 -3.48 8.93 6.15
CA GLN A 35 -4.09 10.25 6.02
C GLN A 35 -4.92 10.29 4.73
N GLU A 36 -6.17 10.75 4.83
CA GLU A 36 -7.16 10.71 3.75
C GLU A 36 -6.61 11.21 2.41
N GLN A 37 -5.97 12.38 2.40
CA GLN A 37 -5.41 13.01 1.20
C GLN A 37 -4.28 12.21 0.52
N ALA A 38 -3.52 11.42 1.27
CA ALA A 38 -2.40 10.64 0.76
C ALA A 38 -2.73 9.14 0.62
N SER A 39 -3.90 8.72 1.11
CA SER A 39 -4.30 7.31 1.21
C SER A 39 -4.21 6.57 -0.12
N CYS A 40 -4.80 7.12 -1.19
CA CYS A 40 -4.73 6.58 -2.55
C CYS A 40 -3.29 6.30 -3.00
N THR A 41 -2.42 7.30 -2.90
CA THR A 41 -1.03 7.21 -3.37
C THR A 41 -0.22 6.22 -2.56
N LEU A 42 -0.37 6.24 -1.23
CA LEU A 42 0.35 5.33 -0.33
C LEU A 42 -0.12 3.89 -0.52
N GLU A 43 -1.43 3.67 -0.68
CA GLU A 43 -2.00 2.36 -1.01
C GLU A 43 -1.50 1.84 -2.36
N PHE A 44 -1.40 2.70 -3.36
CA PHE A 44 -0.84 2.34 -4.67
C PHE A 44 0.63 1.91 -4.53
N ILE A 45 1.47 2.72 -3.89
CA ILE A 45 2.90 2.42 -3.74
C ILE A 45 3.11 1.13 -2.96
N GLN A 46 2.39 0.96 -1.85
CA GLN A 46 2.46 -0.22 -1.00
C GLN A 46 2.17 -1.51 -1.79
N ARG A 47 1.13 -1.50 -2.63
CA ARG A 47 0.69 -2.70 -3.36
C ARG A 47 1.51 -2.98 -4.60
N CYS A 48 1.94 -1.93 -5.33
CA CYS A 48 2.67 -2.07 -6.59
C CYS A 48 4.16 -2.37 -6.38
N PHE A 49 4.80 -1.62 -5.48
CA PHE A 49 6.26 -1.62 -5.38
C PHE A 49 6.76 -2.35 -4.14
N ILE A 50 6.04 -2.26 -3.01
CA ILE A 50 6.48 -2.84 -1.73
C ILE A 50 5.96 -4.28 -1.55
N GLY A 51 4.86 -4.63 -2.21
CA GLY A 51 4.28 -5.98 -2.15
C GLY A 51 3.55 -6.31 -0.85
N ILE A 52 3.13 -5.28 -0.09
CA ILE A 52 2.29 -5.45 1.10
C ILE A 52 0.82 -5.37 0.69
N ASN A 53 0.03 -6.37 1.07
CA ASN A 53 -1.37 -6.54 0.65
C ASN A 53 -1.58 -6.40 -0.88
N PRO A 54 -0.81 -7.12 -1.71
CA PRO A 54 -0.90 -7.01 -3.16
C PRO A 54 -2.30 -7.39 -3.66
N THR A 55 -2.71 -6.81 -4.79
CA THR A 55 -4.02 -7.08 -5.40
C THR A 55 -4.14 -8.49 -5.96
N ILE A 56 -3.01 -9.12 -6.30
CA ILE A 56 -2.91 -10.49 -6.78
C ILE A 56 -2.02 -11.27 -5.81
N GLY A 57 -2.56 -12.31 -5.17
CA GLY A 57 -1.80 -13.17 -4.27
C GLY A 57 -0.77 -14.02 -5.04
N LYS A 58 0.41 -14.25 -4.46
CA LYS A 58 1.51 -15.04 -5.05
C LYS A 58 1.21 -16.54 -5.29
N LYS A 59 0.02 -17.04 -4.99
CA LYS A 59 -0.40 -18.41 -5.37
C LYS A 59 -1.20 -18.31 -6.66
N GLY A 60 -0.59 -18.71 -7.78
CA GLY A 60 -1.15 -18.76 -9.13
C GLY A 60 -2.32 -19.73 -9.33
N GLY A 61 -3.25 -19.79 -8.39
CA GLY A 61 -4.49 -20.54 -8.49
C GLY A 61 -5.64 -19.58 -8.24
N LYS A 62 -6.73 -19.76 -8.99
CA LYS A 62 -8.04 -19.13 -8.78
C LYS A 62 -8.42 -19.21 -7.29
N VAL A 63 -8.08 -18.21 -6.51
CA VAL A 63 -8.53 -18.08 -5.12
C VAL A 63 -9.47 -16.91 -5.10
N SER A 64 -10.74 -17.27 -4.94
CA SER A 64 -11.88 -16.41 -4.65
C SER A 64 -11.44 -15.09 -4.06
N ALA A 65 -11.83 -13.99 -4.71
CA ALA A 65 -11.78 -12.64 -4.16
C ALA A 65 -12.55 -12.66 -2.83
N LYS A 66 -11.85 -13.05 -1.76
CA LYS A 66 -12.36 -13.00 -0.40
C LYS A 66 -12.60 -11.52 -0.21
N LYS A 67 -13.87 -11.11 -0.22
CA LYS A 67 -14.35 -9.72 -0.10
C LYS A 67 -13.49 -8.98 0.92
N SER A 68 -12.42 -8.34 0.45
CA SER A 68 -11.62 -7.43 1.25
C SER A 68 -12.29 -6.10 0.98
N ASN A 69 -13.13 -5.67 1.90
CA ASN A 69 -14.02 -4.53 1.78
C ASN A 69 -13.29 -3.16 1.72
N THR A 70 -12.05 -3.09 1.26
CA THR A 70 -11.11 -2.01 1.65
C THR A 70 -9.93 -1.87 0.69
N VAL A 71 -10.15 -1.92 -0.63
CA VAL A 71 -9.15 -1.40 -1.57
C VAL A 71 -9.77 -0.21 -2.27
N ASN A 72 -9.08 0.91 -2.26
CA ASN A 72 -9.56 2.10 -2.93
C ASN A 72 -9.85 1.81 -4.42
N PRO A 73 -11.07 2.10 -4.92
CA PRO A 73 -11.46 1.76 -6.28
C PRO A 73 -10.55 2.40 -7.33
N HIS A 74 -10.02 3.60 -7.07
CA HIS A 74 -9.07 4.26 -7.97
C HIS A 74 -7.74 3.49 -8.06
N VAL A 75 -7.25 2.97 -6.94
CA VAL A 75 -6.02 2.15 -6.91
C VAL A 75 -6.23 0.84 -7.66
N CYS A 76 -7.37 0.19 -7.46
CA CYS A 76 -7.75 -1.01 -8.21
C CYS A 76 -7.84 -0.76 -9.72
N THR A 77 -8.50 0.32 -10.15
CA THR A 77 -8.63 0.66 -11.57
C THR A 77 -7.28 0.98 -12.18
N LEU A 78 -6.48 1.83 -11.53
CA LEU A 78 -5.14 2.18 -12.00
C LEU A 78 -4.25 0.94 -12.14
N LEU A 79 -4.30 0.03 -11.17
CA LEU A 79 -3.56 -1.24 -11.21
C LEU A 79 -3.96 -2.12 -12.39
N LYS A 80 -5.26 -2.23 -12.69
CA LYS A 80 -5.73 -2.97 -13.87
C LYS A 80 -5.25 -2.31 -15.15
N CYS A 81 -5.42 -1.00 -15.28
CA CYS A 81 -4.95 -0.25 -16.44
C CYS A 81 -3.44 -0.41 -16.67
N LEU A 82 -2.63 -0.44 -15.59
CA LEU A 82 -1.19 -0.66 -15.70
C LEU A 82 -0.82 -2.10 -16.04
N MET A 83 -1.60 -3.10 -15.62
CA MET A 83 -1.39 -4.50 -16.03
C MET A 83 -1.79 -4.74 -17.48
N ASP A 84 -2.87 -4.09 -17.94
CA ASP A 84 -3.31 -4.12 -19.34
C ASP A 84 -2.33 -3.35 -20.25
N PHE A 85 -1.55 -2.43 -19.67
CA PHE A 85 -0.46 -1.74 -20.35
C PHE A 85 0.75 -2.69 -20.43
N GLU A 86 0.85 -3.47 -21.50
CA GLU A 86 2.00 -4.35 -21.76
C GLU A 86 3.31 -3.53 -21.79
N TRP A 87 4.04 -3.49 -20.68
CA TRP A 87 5.23 -2.65 -20.57
C TRP A 87 6.45 -3.21 -21.31
N LEU A 88 6.47 -4.47 -21.78
CA LEU A 88 7.63 -5.05 -22.48
C LEU A 88 7.26 -6.13 -23.50
N SER A 89 6.92 -5.69 -24.73
CA SER A 89 7.42 -6.36 -25.93
C SER A 89 8.62 -5.56 -26.45
N VAL A 90 9.74 -5.65 -25.72
CA VAL A 90 11.09 -5.26 -26.14
C VAL A 90 12.04 -6.40 -25.81
#